data_AF-A0A445DW46-F1
#
_entry.id   AF-A0A445DW46-F1
#
_cell.length_a   1.000
_cell.length_b   1.000
_cell.length_c   1.000
_cell.angle_alpha   90.00
_cell.angle_beta   90.00
_cell.angle_gamma   90.00
#
_symmetry.space_group_name_H-M   'P 1'
#
loop_
_entity.id
_entity.type
_entity.pdbx_description
1 polymer ?
#
loop_
_entity_poly.entity_id
_entity_poly.type
_entity_poly.pdbx_seq_one_letter_code
_entity_poly.pdbx_strand_id
1 'polypeptide(L)'
;MKREDTWQLTSCYKRHTCSKATKIGIMSSKWLSKAFMKKICENPKIKLETLIRKAHSKWNVDLTKTKAAKVKQQALDEINGTYGEQYRRIHDYAAEHLYNNFRKSFPGVQLKMMIWKAAKATYV
;
A
#
# COMPACT_ATOMS: atom_id res chain seq x y z
N MET A 1 4.36 6.83 -43.66
CA MET A 1 4.71 5.87 -42.60
C MET A 1 5.10 6.66 -41.35
N LYS A 2 4.37 6.49 -40.24
CA LYS A 2 4.74 7.09 -38.96
C LYS A 2 6.01 6.39 -38.46
N ARG A 3 7.01 7.14 -38.02
CA ARG A 3 8.20 6.58 -37.36
C ARG A 3 7.74 6.01 -36.02
N GLU A 4 7.96 4.72 -35.80
CA GLU A 4 7.72 4.11 -34.51
C GLU A 4 8.77 4.65 -33.53
N ASP A 5 8.34 5.27 -32.42
CA ASP A 5 9.22 5.79 -31.36
C ASP A 5 9.74 4.63 -30.48
N THR A 6 10.48 3.70 -31.10
CA THR A 6 11.10 2.59 -30.40
C THR A 6 12.58 2.88 -30.15
N TRP A 7 12.98 2.88 -28.88
CA TRP A 7 14.38 2.97 -28.49
C TRP A 7 15.01 1.58 -28.49
N GLN A 8 16.16 1.43 -29.14
CA GLN A 8 16.96 0.20 -29.13
C GLN A 8 18.34 0.47 -28.52
N LEU A 9 18.78 -0.42 -27.64
CA LEU A 9 20.12 -0.35 -27.04
C LEU A 9 21.13 -0.94 -28.04
N THR A 10 21.99 -0.09 -28.63
CA THR A 10 22.93 -0.50 -29.68
C THR A 10 24.26 -1.04 -29.16
N SER A 11 24.66 -0.69 -27.94
CA SER A 11 25.91 -1.19 -27.35
C SER A 11 25.87 -1.13 -25.82
N CYS A 12 26.53 -2.09 -25.17
CA CYS A 12 26.71 -2.12 -23.72
C CYS A 12 28.15 -2.52 -23.40
N TYR A 13 28.88 -1.63 -22.73
CA TYR A 13 30.27 -1.88 -22.34
C TYR A 13 30.35 -2.29 -20.86
N LYS A 14 30.94 -3.47 -20.60
CA LYS A 14 31.04 -4.03 -19.24
C LYS A 14 32.03 -3.29 -18.34
N ARG A 15 33.10 -2.71 -18.89
CA ARG A 15 34.06 -1.88 -18.14
C ARG A 15 33.60 -0.43 -18.15
N HIS A 16 33.34 0.11 -16.97
CA HIS A 16 32.96 1.50 -16.77
C HIS A 16 33.97 2.19 -15.87
N THR A 17 34.54 3.28 -16.36
CA THR A 17 35.33 4.26 -15.57
C THR A 17 34.45 5.39 -15.03
N CYS A 18 33.13 5.34 -15.28
CA CYS A 18 32.23 6.41 -14.86
C CYS A 18 32.09 6.48 -13.34
N SER A 19 32.10 7.70 -12.81
CA SER A 19 31.80 7.98 -11.41
C SER A 19 30.40 7.48 -11.05
N LYS A 20 30.25 6.88 -9.86
CA LYS A 20 28.94 6.44 -9.37
C LYS A 20 28.05 7.64 -9.11
N ALA A 21 26.97 7.77 -9.87
CA ALA A 21 25.93 8.76 -9.61
C ALA A 21 24.93 8.21 -8.59
N THR A 22 24.90 8.79 -7.38
CA THR A 22 23.99 8.38 -6.30
C THR A 22 22.67 9.17 -6.29
N LYS A 23 22.63 10.33 -6.96
CA LYS A 23 21.43 11.15 -7.15
C LYS A 23 20.67 10.70 -8.39
N ILE A 24 19.86 9.67 -8.25
CA ILE A 24 19.05 9.12 -9.35
C ILE A 24 17.67 9.79 -9.36
N GLY A 25 17.40 10.67 -10.32
CA GLY A 25 16.12 11.37 -10.48
C GLY A 25 14.93 10.47 -10.86
N ILE A 26 15.20 9.25 -11.31
CA ILE A 26 14.21 8.25 -11.71
C ILE A 26 13.48 7.66 -10.49
N MET A 27 14.10 7.70 -9.31
CA MET A 27 13.56 7.07 -8.11
C MET A 27 12.45 7.94 -7.48
N SER A 28 11.19 7.53 -7.69
CA SER A 28 10.03 8.21 -7.11
C SER A 28 9.84 7.88 -5.63
N SER A 29 9.26 8.82 -4.86
CA SER A 29 8.95 8.56 -3.45
C SER A 29 7.87 7.48 -3.28
N LYS A 30 6.91 7.42 -4.21
CA LYS A 30 5.84 6.41 -4.25
C LYS A 30 6.38 5.00 -4.41
N TRP A 31 7.39 4.82 -5.26
CA TRP A 31 8.01 3.51 -5.43
C TRP A 31 8.80 3.11 -4.18
N LEU A 32 9.55 4.05 -3.62
CA LEU A 32 10.32 3.81 -2.39
C LEU A 32 9.42 3.49 -1.19
N SER A 33 8.26 4.14 -1.04
CA SER A 33 7.33 3.84 0.05
C SER A 33 6.89 2.38 -0.04
N LYS A 34 6.44 1.94 -1.23
CA LYS A 34 6.08 0.54 -1.51
C LYS A 34 7.22 -0.44 -1.24
N ALA A 35 8.44 -0.11 -1.67
CA ALA A 35 9.61 -0.96 -1.45
C ALA A 35 9.98 -1.11 0.05
N PHE A 36 9.68 -0.10 0.88
CA PHE A 36 9.91 -0.12 2.33
C PHE A 36 8.70 -0.53 3.16
N MET A 37 7.52 -0.72 2.57
CA MET A 37 6.25 -1.04 3.28
C MET A 37 6.42 -2.12 4.33
N LYS A 38 6.96 -3.30 3.94
CA LYS A 38 7.13 -4.43 4.86
C LYS A 38 7.94 -4.07 6.11
N LYS A 39 9.06 -3.35 5.94
CA LYS A 39 9.93 -2.96 7.04
C LYS A 39 9.31 -1.89 7.95
N ILE A 40 8.50 -1.00 7.37
CA ILE A 40 7.81 0.04 8.12
C ILE A 40 6.64 -0.57 8.91
N CYS A 41 5.96 -1.57 8.34
CA CYS A 41 4.93 -2.34 9.03
C CYS A 41 5.51 -3.12 10.22
N GLU A 42 6.68 -3.76 10.06
CA GLU A 42 7.35 -4.50 11.14
C GLU A 42 7.83 -3.57 12.28
N ASN A 43 8.30 -2.35 11.95
CA ASN A 43 8.73 -1.36 12.94
C ASN A 43 8.38 0.07 12.50
N PRO A 44 7.19 0.58 12.88
CA PRO A 44 6.75 1.93 12.51
C PRO A 44 7.65 3.04 13.09
N LYS A 45 8.33 2.79 14.22
CA LYS A 45 9.24 3.73 14.87
C LYS A 45 10.66 3.71 14.31
N ILE A 46 10.88 3.08 13.14
CA ILE A 46 12.20 3.05 12.50
C ILE A 46 12.77 4.46 12.27
N LYS A 47 14.05 4.64 12.62
CA LYS A 47 14.78 5.89 12.39
C LYS A 47 15.01 6.11 10.89
N LEU A 48 14.93 7.38 10.46
CA LEU A 48 15.14 7.76 9.05
C LEU A 48 16.54 7.41 8.56
N GLU A 49 17.56 7.53 9.39
CA GLU A 49 18.95 7.18 9.09
C GLU A 49 19.10 5.72 8.65
N THR A 50 18.37 4.82 9.32
CA THR A 50 18.35 3.40 8.97
C THR A 50 17.73 3.16 7.59
N LEU A 51 16.69 3.91 7.23
CA LEU A 51 16.08 3.84 5.89
C LEU A 51 17.02 4.36 4.81
N ILE A 52 17.69 5.49 5.06
CA ILE A 52 18.67 6.09 4.14
C ILE A 52 19.83 5.12 3.88
N ARG A 53 20.43 4.57 4.95
CA ARG A 53 21.52 3.59 4.85
C ARG A 53 21.11 2.35 4.06
N LYS A 54 19.88 1.86 4.26
CA LYS A 54 19.36 0.69 3.52
C LYS A 54 19.14 1.01 2.04
N ALA A 55 18.66 2.21 1.72
CA ALA A 55 18.49 2.63 0.33
C ALA A 55 19.85 2.72 -0.39
N HIS A 56 20.86 3.29 0.28
CA HIS A 56 22.21 3.35 -0.25
C HIS A 56 22.80 1.94 -0.45
N SER A 57 22.73 1.07 0.56
CA SER A 57 23.29 -0.28 0.45
C SER A 57 22.62 -1.15 -0.62
N LYS A 58 21.30 -1.02 -0.83
CA LYS A 58 20.56 -1.89 -1.76
C LYS A 58 20.52 -1.36 -3.20
N TRP A 59 20.39 -0.06 -3.37
CA TRP A 59 20.18 0.56 -4.68
C TRP A 59 21.23 1.61 -5.03
N ASN A 60 22.25 1.81 -4.20
CA ASN A 60 23.29 2.83 -4.37
C ASN A 60 22.69 4.24 -4.59
N VAL A 61 21.61 4.54 -3.86
CA VAL A 61 20.88 5.82 -3.94
C VAL A 61 21.03 6.60 -2.65
N ASP A 62 21.43 7.87 -2.81
CA ASP A 62 21.44 8.84 -1.72
C ASP A 62 20.05 9.45 -1.53
N LEU A 63 19.47 9.19 -0.36
CA LEU A 63 18.21 9.81 0.05
C LEU A 63 18.47 10.99 0.97
N THR A 64 17.95 12.15 0.59
CA THR A 64 17.85 13.30 1.50
C THR A 64 16.92 12.97 2.67
N LYS A 65 17.19 13.51 3.87
CA LYS A 65 16.36 13.32 5.06
C LYS A 65 14.87 13.63 4.82
N THR A 66 14.58 14.73 4.11
CA THR A 66 13.22 15.14 3.74
C THR A 66 12.51 14.11 2.85
N LYS A 67 13.23 13.54 1.88
CA LYS A 67 12.71 12.49 0.99
C LYS A 67 12.43 11.22 1.79
N ALA A 68 13.34 10.81 2.68
CA ALA A 68 13.16 9.65 3.53
C ALA A 68 11.95 9.81 4.48
N ALA A 69 11.77 11.01 5.06
CA ALA A 69 10.60 11.34 5.87
C ALA A 69 9.30 11.23 5.05
N LYS A 70 9.27 11.80 3.84
CA LYS A 70 8.13 11.68 2.92
C LYS A 70 7.81 10.23 2.57
N VAL A 71 8.82 9.43 2.25
CA VAL A 71 8.69 7.99 1.96
C VAL A 71 8.08 7.25 3.15
N LYS A 72 8.58 7.53 4.36
CA LYS A 72 8.06 6.94 5.60
C LYS A 72 6.60 7.33 5.83
N GLN A 73 6.27 8.61 5.68
CA GLN A 73 4.91 9.10 5.87
C GLN A 73 3.94 8.45 4.87
N GLN A 74 4.30 8.41 3.59
CA GLN A 74 3.47 7.78 2.55
C GLN A 74 3.17 6.30 2.84
N ALA A 75 4.17 5.56 3.35
CA ALA A 75 3.96 4.18 3.75
C ALA A 75 3.05 4.06 4.98
N LEU A 76 3.20 4.95 5.98
CA LEU A 76 2.33 4.97 7.16
C LEU A 76 0.89 5.35 6.81
N ASP A 77 0.69 6.31 5.91
CA ASP A 77 -0.64 6.72 5.46
C ASP A 77 -1.36 5.56 4.74
N GLU A 78 -0.64 4.79 3.92
CA GLU A 78 -1.17 3.61 3.24
C GLU A 78 -1.53 2.50 4.25
N ILE A 79 -0.65 2.24 5.23
CA ILE A 79 -0.92 1.29 6.33
C ILE A 79 -2.15 1.72 7.14
N ASN A 80 -2.22 2.98 7.56
CA ASN A 80 -3.34 3.49 8.35
C ASN A 80 -4.65 3.53 7.57
N GLY A 81 -4.59 3.87 6.27
CA GLY A 81 -5.73 3.83 5.38
C GLY A 81 -6.31 2.41 5.25
N THR A 82 -5.46 1.38 5.18
CA THR A 82 -5.93 -0.01 5.18
C THR A 82 -6.61 -0.40 6.49
N TYR A 83 -6.14 0.10 7.64
CA TYR A 83 -6.80 -0.17 8.92
C TYR A 83 -8.19 0.45 8.98
N GLY A 84 -8.35 1.72 8.59
CA GLY A 84 -9.67 2.37 8.59
C GLY A 84 -10.71 1.59 7.78
N GLU A 85 -10.32 1.11 6.61
CA GLU A 85 -11.19 0.30 5.75
C GLU A 85 -11.49 -1.09 6.35
N GLN A 86 -10.50 -1.71 7.02
CA GLN A 86 -10.71 -2.97 7.74
C GLN A 86 -11.68 -2.81 8.92
N TYR A 87 -11.53 -1.75 9.73
CA TYR A 87 -12.40 -1.48 10.87
C TYR A 87 -13.84 -1.18 10.43
N ARG A 88 -14.02 -0.50 9.29
CA ARG A 88 -15.33 -0.26 8.70
C ARG A 88 -16.10 -1.57 8.45
N ARG A 89 -15.41 -2.63 8.00
CA ARG A 89 -16.00 -3.93 7.66
C ARG A 89 -16.34 -4.78 8.88
N ILE A 90 -15.92 -4.42 10.09
CA ILE A 90 -16.23 -5.21 11.31
C ILE A 90 -17.73 -5.28 11.53
N HIS A 91 -18.45 -4.18 11.28
CA HIS A 91 -19.91 -4.15 11.40
C HIS A 91 -20.59 -5.07 10.37
N ASP A 92 -20.10 -5.09 9.14
CA ASP A 92 -20.61 -5.96 8.08
C ASP A 92 -20.40 -7.45 8.45
N TYR A 93 -19.22 -7.80 8.96
CA TYR A 93 -18.94 -9.16 9.43
C TYR A 93 -19.80 -9.57 10.63
N ALA A 94 -20.02 -8.67 11.59
CA ALA A 94 -20.89 -8.94 12.73
C ALA A 94 -22.34 -9.20 12.29
N ALA A 95 -22.85 -8.39 11.35
CA ALA A 95 -24.18 -8.56 10.78
C ALA A 95 -24.30 -9.88 10.00
N GLU A 96 -23.29 -10.22 9.19
CA GLU A 96 -23.24 -11.49 8.46
C GLU A 96 -23.19 -12.69 9.41
N HIS A 97 -22.39 -12.62 10.49
CA HIS A 97 -22.29 -13.68 11.48
C HIS A 97 -23.62 -13.90 12.21
N LEU A 98 -24.29 -12.84 12.63
CA LEU A 98 -25.62 -12.89 13.23
C LEU A 98 -26.64 -13.49 12.27
N TYR A 99 -26.65 -13.03 11.01
CA TYR A 99 -27.53 -13.55 9.97
C TYR A 99 -27.32 -15.05 9.74
N ASN A 100 -26.07 -15.51 9.64
CA ASN A 100 -25.73 -16.90 9.39
C ASN A 100 -26.12 -17.82 10.56
N ASN A 101 -25.92 -17.39 11.81
CA ASN A 101 -26.36 -18.14 12.98
C ASN A 101 -27.90 -18.20 13.07
N PHE A 102 -28.58 -17.07 12.84
CA PHE A 102 -30.05 -17.03 12.87
C PHE A 102 -30.69 -17.84 11.74
N ARG A 103 -30.11 -17.82 10.54
CA ARG A 103 -30.59 -18.62 9.40
C ARG A 103 -30.51 -20.12 9.67
N LYS A 104 -29.47 -20.57 10.39
CA LYS A 104 -29.35 -21.99 10.80
C LYS A 104 -30.47 -22.40 11.75
N SER A 105 -30.82 -21.54 12.70
CA SER A 105 -31.89 -21.83 13.69
C SER A 105 -33.30 -21.63 13.13
N PHE A 106 -33.48 -20.75 12.15
CA PHE A 106 -34.79 -20.39 11.59
C PHE A 106 -34.78 -20.35 10.05
N PRO A 107 -34.88 -21.50 9.37
CA PRO A 107 -35.01 -21.53 7.91
C PRO A 107 -36.40 -21.04 7.46
N GLY A 108 -36.48 -19.91 6.75
CA GLY A 108 -37.74 -19.42 6.19
C GLY A 108 -37.69 -18.04 5.51
N VAL A 109 -38.50 -17.84 4.46
CA VAL A 109 -38.54 -16.61 3.63
C VAL A 109 -38.95 -15.36 4.41
N GLN A 110 -39.76 -15.55 5.47
CA GLN A 110 -40.32 -14.48 6.30
C GLN A 110 -39.24 -13.65 7.01
N LEU A 111 -38.13 -14.29 7.42
CA LEU A 111 -37.00 -13.63 8.09
C LEU A 111 -36.24 -12.69 7.16
N LYS A 112 -36.02 -13.11 5.90
CA LYS A 112 -35.38 -12.27 4.88
C LYS A 112 -36.20 -11.00 4.64
N MET A 113 -37.53 -11.12 4.67
CA MET A 113 -38.45 -9.98 4.56
C MET A 113 -38.39 -9.04 5.77
N MET A 114 -38.32 -9.57 7.00
CA MET A 114 -38.26 -8.78 8.23
C MET A 114 -36.93 -8.04 8.40
N ILE A 115 -35.79 -8.68 8.10
CA ILE A 115 -34.46 -8.04 8.15
C ILE A 115 -34.37 -6.88 7.17
N TRP A 116 -34.85 -7.06 5.92
CA TRP A 116 -34.85 -5.98 4.93
C TRP A 116 -35.83 -4.84 5.26
N LYS A 117 -36.92 -5.11 5.99
CA LYS A 117 -37.80 -4.06 6.54
C LYS A 117 -37.08 -3.24 7.62
N ALA A 118 -36.40 -3.90 8.56
CA ALA A 118 -35.67 -3.23 9.65
C ALA A 118 -34.49 -2.40 9.14
N ALA A 119 -33.69 -2.95 8.21
CA ALA A 119 -32.55 -2.25 7.62
C ALA A 119 -32.95 -1.00 6.80
N LYS A 120 -34.15 -0.98 6.20
CA LYS A 120 -34.68 0.20 5.52
C LYS A 120 -35.22 1.26 6.49
N ALA A 121 -35.68 0.85 7.67
CA ALA A 121 -36.20 1.77 8.70
C ALA A 121 -35.10 2.59 9.39
N THR A 122 -33.83 2.18 9.29
CA THR A 122 -32.68 2.90 9.85
C THR A 122 -32.14 4.02 8.95
N TYR A 123 -32.70 4.23 7.75
CA TYR A 123 -32.33 5.32 6.82
C TYR A 123 -33.40 6.43 6.78
N VAL A 124 -34.01 6.77 7.92
CA VAL A 124 -34.89 7.95 8.06
C VAL A 124 -34.06 9.19 8.34
#